data_AF-A0A0R2BEE9-F1
#
_entry.id   AF-A0A0R2BEE9-F1
#
_cell.length_a   1.000
_cell.length_b   1.000
_cell.length_c   1.000
_cell.angle_alpha   90.00
_cell.angle_beta   90.00
_cell.angle_gamma   90.00
#
_symmetry.space_group_name_H-M   'P 1'
#
loop_
_entity.id
_entity.type
_entity.pdbx_description
1 polymer ?
#
loop_
_entity_poly.entity_id
_entity_poly.type
_entity_poly.pdbx_seq_one_letter_code
_entity_poly.pdbx_strand_id
1 'polypeptide(L)' 'MIYKHLYFKNGTAFSKHAAMYAVNHIHGINWNHNALKIANFYRHKKHMCNKEIYHRLISKKGDMFTKSQARYAIHHL' A
#
# COMPACT_ATOMS: atom_id res chain seq x y z
N MET A 1 19.32 7.45 -16.28
CA MET A 1 19.66 6.02 -16.07
C MET A 1 18.34 5.24 -15.99
N ILE A 2 17.73 4.81 -17.09
CA ILE A 2 18.02 3.57 -17.83
C ILE A 2 18.46 2.43 -16.89
N TYR A 3 17.49 1.78 -16.28
CA TYR A 3 17.54 0.37 -15.90
C TYR A 3 16.15 -0.17 -16.29
N LYS A 4 15.91 -0.46 -17.58
CA LYS A 4 16.25 -1.76 -18.18
C LYS A 4 15.79 -2.84 -17.18
N HIS A 5 14.56 -3.36 -17.25
CA HIS A 5 14.09 -4.15 -18.38
C HIS A 5 12.55 -4.16 -18.43
N LEU A 6 12.03 -4.08 -19.64
CA LEU A 6 10.67 -4.37 -20.04
C LEU A 6 10.24 -5.79 -19.60
N TYR A 7 8.93 -5.88 -19.32
CA TYR A 7 8.08 -7.07 -19.43
C TYR A 7 8.28 -8.24 -18.47
N PHE A 8 7.29 -8.40 -17.58
CA PHE A 8 6.69 -9.72 -17.40
C PHE A 8 5.19 -9.64 -17.68
N LYS A 9 4.89 -9.98 -18.93
CA LYS A 9 3.73 -10.67 -19.50
C LYS A 9 2.56 -11.00 -18.54
N ASN A 10 1.37 -10.62 -18.99
CA ASN A 10 0.00 -11.05 -18.61
C ASN A 10 -0.80 -10.22 -17.59
N GLY A 11 -1.77 -9.48 -18.12
CA GLY A 11 -3.05 -9.16 -17.45
C GLY A 11 -3.06 -7.87 -16.64
N THR A 12 -3.57 -6.79 -17.23
CA THR A 12 -4.10 -5.61 -16.53
C THR A 12 -3.17 -4.92 -15.52
N ALA A 13 -1.93 -4.61 -15.90
CA ALA A 13 -1.13 -3.66 -15.12
C ALA A 13 -1.41 -2.25 -15.65
N PHE A 14 -2.34 -1.52 -15.02
CA PHE A 14 -2.34 -0.06 -15.14
C PHE A 14 -0.91 0.42 -14.87
N SER A 15 -0.38 1.28 -15.75
CA SER A 15 0.98 1.80 -15.55
C SER A 15 1.08 2.37 -14.14
N LYS A 16 2.24 2.24 -13.47
CA LYS A 16 2.47 2.85 -12.16
C LYS A 16 2.04 4.33 -12.13
N HIS A 17 2.15 5.01 -13.27
CA HIS A 17 1.65 6.36 -13.47
C HIS A 17 0.12 6.47 -13.45
N ALA A 18 -0.63 5.57 -14.11
CA ALA A 18 -2.08 5.57 -14.07
C ALA A 18 -2.64 5.27 -12.66
N ALA A 19 -2.03 4.33 -11.92
CA ALA A 19 -2.42 4.06 -10.53
C ALA A 19 -2.15 5.27 -9.62
N MET A 20 -1.01 5.94 -9.79
CA MET A 20 -0.65 7.12 -9.01
C MET A 20 -1.46 8.36 -9.42
N TYR A 21 -1.83 8.47 -10.70
CA TYR A 21 -2.73 9.49 -11.21
C TYR A 21 -4.12 9.35 -10.59
N ALA A 22 -4.67 8.12 -10.55
CA ALA A 22 -5.94 7.84 -9.89
C ALA A 22 -5.89 8.19 -8.39
N VAL A 23 -4.84 7.77 -7.66
CA VAL A 23 -4.68 8.13 -6.24
C VAL A 23 -4.62 9.65 -6.03
N ASN A 24 -3.98 10.39 -6.94
CA ASN A 24 -3.84 11.84 -6.85
C ASN A 24 -5.09 12.63 -7.29
N HIS A 25 -5.97 12.04 -8.11
CA HIS A 25 -7.16 12.70 -8.66
C HIS A 25 -8.48 12.24 -8.02
N ILE A 26 -8.45 11.26 -7.11
CA ILE A 26 -9.63 10.90 -6.31
C ILE A 26 -9.65 11.74 -5.03
N HIS A 27 -10.56 12.70 -4.98
CA HIS A 27 -10.85 13.49 -3.79
C HIS A 27 -11.80 12.75 -2.84
N GLY A 28 -11.67 12.97 -1.53
CA GLY A 28 -12.55 12.39 -0.52
C GLY A 28 -12.16 11.00 0.01
N ILE A 29 -11.04 10.41 -0.44
CA ILE A 29 -10.56 9.14 0.13
C ILE A 29 -9.82 9.37 1.45
N ASN A 30 -10.29 8.71 2.51
CA ASN A 30 -9.58 8.60 3.77
C ASN A 30 -8.57 7.44 3.73
N TRP A 31 -7.35 7.74 3.26
CA TRP A 31 -6.28 6.75 3.17
C TRP A 31 -5.79 6.21 4.52
N ASN A 32 -5.97 6.97 5.60
CA ASN A 32 -5.67 6.53 6.96
C ASN A 32 -6.61 5.39 7.38
N HIS A 33 -7.90 5.54 7.08
CA HIS A 33 -8.90 4.49 7.32
C HIS A 33 -8.61 3.22 6.50
N ASN A 34 -8.21 3.36 5.23
CA ASN A 34 -7.84 2.22 4.39
C ASN A 34 -6.61 1.48 4.93
N ALA A 35 -5.59 2.22 5.38
CA ALA A 35 -4.40 1.63 6.00
C ALA A 35 -4.76 0.86 7.27
N LEU A 36 -5.64 1.42 8.12
CA LEU A 36 -6.13 0.76 9.33
C LEU A 36 -6.90 -0.53 9.04
N LYS A 37 -7.76 -0.53 8.01
CA LYS A 37 -8.52 -1.73 7.62
C LYS A 37 -7.60 -2.86 7.14
N ILE A 38 -6.60 -2.55 6.33
CA ILE A 38 -5.61 -3.54 5.87
C ILE A 38 -4.76 -4.04 7.04
N ALA A 39 -4.37 -3.15 7.93
CA ALA A 39 -3.59 -3.52 9.10
C ALA A 39 -4.36 -4.46 10.04
N ASN A 40 -5.67 -4.23 10.25
CA ASN A 40 -6.55 -5.15 10.98
C ASN A 40 -6.64 -6.53 10.31
N PHE A 41 -6.71 -6.57 8.97
CA PHE A 41 -6.67 -7.83 8.23
C PHE A 41 -5.37 -8.60 8.50
N TYR A 42 -4.21 -7.94 8.41
CA TYR A 42 -2.94 -8.60 8.70
C TYR A 42 -2.84 -9.09 10.15
N ARG A 43 -3.35 -8.30 11.11
CA ARG A 43 -3.39 -8.71 12.52
C ARG A 43 -4.24 -9.95 12.73
N HIS A 44 -5.48 -9.95 12.26
CA HIS A 44 -6.45 -10.99 12.63
C HIS A 44 -6.47 -12.19 11.70
N LYS A 45 -6.09 -12.04 10.43
CA LYS A 45 -6.10 -13.12 9.43
C LYS A 45 -4.72 -13.67 9.13
N LYS A 46 -3.67 -12.89 9.39
CA LYS A 46 -2.28 -13.31 9.16
C LYS A 46 -1.46 -13.37 10.45
N HIS A 47 -2.04 -13.01 11.60
CA HIS A 47 -1.40 -13.06 12.92
C HIS A 47 -0.05 -12.32 12.97
N MET A 48 0.10 -11.29 12.14
CA MET A 48 1.34 -10.53 12.03
C MET A 48 1.51 -9.56 13.20
N CYS A 49 2.75 -9.28 13.58
CA CYS A 49 3.05 -8.28 14.59
C CYS A 49 3.06 -6.85 13.99
N ASN A 50 2.92 -5.83 14.83
CA ASN A 50 2.88 -4.43 14.39
C ASN A 50 4.06 -4.02 13.50
N LYS A 51 5.27 -4.55 13.75
CA LYS A 51 6.46 -4.27 12.93
C LYS A 51 6.34 -4.86 11.52
N GLU A 52 5.86 -6.09 11.41
CA GLU A 52 5.67 -6.74 10.11
C GLU A 52 4.53 -6.08 9.32
N ILE A 53 3.43 -5.74 10.00
CA ILE A 53 2.31 -5.00 9.41
C ILE A 53 2.80 -3.65 8.88
N TYR A 54 3.55 -2.89 9.68
CA TYR A 54 4.13 -1.62 9.24
C TYR A 54 4.97 -1.77 7.98
N HIS A 55 5.85 -2.78 7.94
CA HIS A 55 6.70 -3.05 6.77
C HIS A 55 5.89 -3.45 5.53
N ARG A 56 4.79 -4.21 5.67
CA ARG A 56 3.90 -4.55 4.56
C ARG A 56 3.21 -3.30 4.00
N LEU A 57 2.68 -2.45 4.89
CA LEU A 57 1.97 -1.24 4.49
C LEU A 57 2.84 -0.29 3.67
N ILE A 58 4.12 -0.11 4.02
CA ILE A 58 5.03 0.80 3.30
C ILE A 58 5.78 0.14 2.14
N SER A 59 5.64 -1.18 1.95
CA SER A 59 6.43 -1.91 0.96
C SER A 59 6.09 -1.47 -0.46
N LYS A 60 7.11 -1.21 -1.27
CA LYS A 60 6.97 -0.90 -2.71
C LYS A 60 6.38 -2.05 -3.53
N LYS A 61 6.41 -3.27 -2.99
CA LYS A 61 5.78 -4.48 -3.56
C LYS A 61 4.50 -4.87 -2.81
N GLY A 62 4.10 -4.09 -1.82
CA GLY A 62 2.94 -4.33 -0.96
C GLY A 62 1.90 -3.24 -1.15
N ASP A 63 1.39 -2.70 -0.06
CA ASP A 63 0.22 -1.81 -0.07
C ASP A 63 0.57 -0.33 -0.34
N MET A 64 1.87 0.01 -0.35
CA MET A 64 2.42 1.30 -0.76
C MET A 64 1.83 2.54 -0.05
N PHE A 65 1.31 2.39 1.16
CA PHE A 65 0.93 3.52 2.00
C PHE A 65 2.14 4.39 2.35
N THR A 66 1.88 5.68 2.57
CA THR A 66 2.90 6.56 3.15
C THR A 66 3.27 6.10 4.56
N LYS A 67 4.49 6.44 5.00
CA LYS A 67 4.91 6.18 6.40
C LYS A 67 3.95 6.80 7.42
N SER A 68 3.31 7.92 7.09
CA SER A 68 2.32 8.56 7.98
C SER A 68 1.07 7.71 8.14
N GLN A 69 0.47 7.26 7.02
CA GLN A 69 -0.70 6.37 7.02
C GLN A 69 -0.41 5.04 7.70
N ALA A 70 0.77 4.46 7.45
CA ALA A 70 1.18 3.23 8.12
C ALA A 70 1.34 3.42 9.63
N ARG A 71 1.95 4.53 10.08
CA ARG A 71 2.03 4.84 11.53
C ARG A 71 0.65 5.08 12.14
N TYR A 72 -0.23 5.80 11.44
CA TYR A 72 -1.62 5.98 11.86
C TYR A 72 -2.31 4.63 12.05
N ALA A 73 -2.20 3.73 11.07
CA ALA A 73 -2.79 2.40 11.13
C ALA A 73 -2.27 1.59 12.32
N ILE A 74 -0.96 1.56 12.55
CA ILE A 74 -0.36 0.86 13.69
C ILE A 74 -0.75 1.46 15.03
N HIS A 75 -0.90 2.77 15.12
CA HIS A 75 -1.31 3.44 16.36
C HIS A 75 -2.76 3.10 16.77
N HIS A 76 -3.63 2.86 15.79
CA HIS A 76 -5.05 2.55 16.01
C HIS A 76 -5.37 1.05 15.85
N LEU A 77 -4.34 0.19 15.86
CA LEU A 77 -4.45 -1.26 15.69
C LEU A 77 -4.63 -2.01 17.00
#